data_AF-G0S0L1-F1
#
_entry.id   AF-G0S0L1-F1
#
_cell.length_a   1.000
_cell.length_b   1.000
_cell.length_c   1.000
_cell.angle_alpha   90.00
_cell.angle_beta   90.00
_cell.angle_gamma   90.00
#
_symmetry.space_group_name_H-M   'P 1'
#
loop_
_entity.id
_entity.type
_entity.pdbx_description
1 polymer ?
#
loop_
_entity_poly.entity_id
_entity_poly.type
_entity_poly.pdbx_seq_one_letter_code
_entity_poly.pdbx_strand_id
1 'polypeptide(L)'
;MPFSSTDWRKFDNDDDLEDARAYIAQEVIPPVLDCLSGSVSLLTGSQEPLAGQSIVVFDLIALINMKFSLTAALLALVPAAFAFPATLETAAATLKRLSLTEITDQYLFSLTLPQFTAKRNARDPSTLIWDSDGCTSSPDNPFGFPFTPACHRHDFGYRNYKNQNRFTDANKLKIDDNFKKDLYYQCKGVTAETVCKALADVYYAAVRAFGGRTQSKKREDQEDLIREYEEKLAIYNKLVAEAQERGELWRLD
;
A
#
# COMPACT_ATOMS: atom_id res chain seq x y z
N MET A 1 15.63 26.91 -4.06
CA MET A 1 14.58 27.53 -3.20
C MET A 1 14.09 26.48 -2.20
N PRO A 2 13.79 26.80 -0.93
CA PRO A 2 13.21 25.80 -0.03
C PRO A 2 11.81 25.42 -0.52
N PHE A 3 11.57 24.12 -0.68
CA PHE A 3 10.28 23.56 -1.11
C PHE A 3 9.17 24.07 -0.18
N SER A 4 8.20 24.77 -0.77
CA SER A 4 7.19 25.50 -0.01
C SER A 4 6.04 24.58 0.38
N SER A 5 5.82 24.46 1.69
CA SER A 5 4.72 23.74 2.34
C SER A 5 3.33 24.37 2.11
N THR A 6 3.09 25.10 1.02
CA THR A 6 1.86 25.90 0.84
C THR A 6 0.97 25.50 -0.33
N ASP A 7 1.33 24.45 -1.09
CA ASP A 7 0.56 24.00 -2.26
C ASP A 7 -0.31 22.76 -1.99
N TRP A 8 -0.75 22.57 -0.74
CA TRP A 8 -1.64 21.46 -0.35
C TRP A 8 -3.01 21.50 -1.04
N ARG A 9 -3.42 22.68 -1.53
CA ARG A 9 -4.69 22.89 -2.24
C ARG A 9 -4.79 22.13 -3.57
N LYS A 10 -3.69 21.56 -4.07
CA LYS A 10 -3.70 20.68 -5.25
C LYS A 10 -4.17 19.25 -4.97
N PHE A 11 -4.11 18.77 -3.72
CA PHE A 11 -4.57 17.43 -3.35
C PHE A 11 -6.11 17.34 -3.24
N ASP A 12 -6.79 18.48 -3.31
CA ASP A 12 -8.17 18.64 -2.85
C ASP A 12 -9.21 18.86 -3.95
N ASN A 13 -8.85 18.75 -5.24
CA ASN A 13 -9.78 19.09 -6.32
C ASN A 13 -9.82 18.01 -7.41
N ASP A 14 -10.89 17.20 -7.39
CA ASP A 14 -11.91 17.18 -8.46
C ASP A 14 -12.98 16.10 -8.23
N ASP A 15 -12.71 15.08 -7.41
CA ASP A 15 -13.69 14.00 -7.09
C ASP A 15 -14.60 14.33 -5.87
N ASP A 16 -14.21 15.26 -4.99
CA ASP A 16 -14.85 15.43 -3.66
C ASP A 16 -16.03 16.43 -3.64
N LEU A 17 -16.32 17.14 -4.73
CA LEU A 17 -17.42 18.13 -4.76
C LEU A 17 -18.82 17.50 -4.87
N GLU A 18 -18.94 16.28 -5.41
CA GLU A 18 -20.21 15.54 -5.37
C GLU A 18 -20.42 14.86 -4.00
N ASP A 19 -19.38 14.31 -3.38
CA ASP A 19 -19.49 13.62 -2.09
C ASP A 19 -19.74 14.57 -0.90
N ALA A 20 -19.15 15.77 -0.91
CA ALA A 20 -19.40 16.77 0.14
C ALA A 20 -20.86 17.29 0.13
N ARG A 21 -21.52 17.28 -1.04
CA ARG A 21 -22.93 17.71 -1.17
C ARG A 21 -23.91 16.67 -0.63
N ALA A 22 -23.55 15.39 -0.63
CA ALA A 22 -24.39 14.32 -0.08
C ALA A 22 -24.40 14.31 1.46
N TYR A 23 -23.30 14.73 2.10
CA TYR A 23 -23.17 14.72 3.56
C TYR A 23 -23.79 15.94 4.25
N ILE A 24 -23.72 17.13 3.64
CA ILE A 24 -24.21 18.39 4.25
C ILE A 24 -25.74 18.53 4.19
N ALA A 25 -26.44 17.71 3.40
CA ALA A 25 -27.90 17.75 3.28
C ALA A 25 -28.66 17.12 4.47
N GLN A 26 -27.98 16.56 5.48
CA GLN A 26 -28.61 15.88 6.62
C GLN A 26 -28.67 16.69 7.93
N GLU A 27 -28.03 17.87 8.02
CA GLU A 27 -28.01 18.63 9.28
C GLU A 27 -28.52 20.07 9.12
N VAL A 28 -29.84 20.21 9.08
CA VAL A 28 -30.54 21.50 9.32
C VAL A 28 -31.24 21.45 10.68
N ILE A 29 -30.48 21.80 11.75
CA ILE A 29 -30.70 22.75 12.89
C ILE A 29 -32.14 22.90 13.51
N PRO A 30 -32.43 23.28 14.81
CA PRO A 30 -31.68 23.47 16.10
C PRO A 30 -32.49 23.00 17.39
N PRO A 31 -32.42 23.63 18.61
CA PRO A 31 -31.32 23.82 19.58
C PRO A 31 -31.67 23.37 21.04
N VAL A 32 -30.73 23.64 21.96
CA VAL A 32 -30.88 24.20 23.34
C VAL A 32 -30.35 23.34 24.50
N LEU A 33 -29.33 23.90 25.16
CA LEU A 33 -29.20 24.20 26.61
C LEU A 33 -28.09 23.51 27.41
N ASP A 34 -27.35 24.39 28.08
CA ASP A 34 -26.39 24.22 29.16
C ASP A 34 -26.75 23.17 30.23
N CYS A 35 -25.73 22.53 30.81
CA CYS A 35 -25.60 22.51 32.27
C CYS A 35 -24.19 22.17 32.76
N LEU A 36 -23.77 22.93 33.77
CA LEU A 36 -22.54 22.86 34.53
C LEU A 36 -22.52 21.71 35.57
N SER A 37 -21.30 21.46 36.05
CA SER A 37 -20.93 20.96 37.38
C SER A 37 -20.87 19.44 37.61
N GLY A 38 -19.83 19.01 38.35
CA GLY A 38 -19.92 17.82 39.19
C GLY A 38 -18.74 16.85 39.19
N SER A 39 -17.73 17.17 40.00
CA SER A 39 -17.08 16.29 40.98
C SER A 39 -16.34 15.00 40.59
N VAL A 40 -15.11 14.97 41.08
CA VAL A 40 -14.16 13.85 41.28
C VAL A 40 -14.78 12.64 42.00
N SER A 41 -14.41 11.43 41.57
CA SER A 41 -14.24 10.28 42.47
C SER A 41 -13.27 9.26 41.89
N LEU A 42 -12.27 8.93 42.72
CA LEU A 42 -11.35 7.81 42.56
C LEU A 42 -12.12 6.48 42.59
N LEU A 43 -11.74 5.54 41.72
CA LEU A 43 -11.78 4.13 42.07
C LEU A 43 -10.54 3.40 41.56
N THR A 44 -10.02 2.60 42.48
CA THR A 44 -8.84 1.74 42.48
C THR A 44 -9.00 0.54 41.55
N GLY A 45 -7.97 0.25 40.75
CA GLY A 45 -7.89 -0.95 39.92
C GLY A 45 -6.57 -1.69 40.16
N SER A 46 -6.68 -2.92 40.66
CA SER A 46 -5.64 -3.89 40.98
C SER A 46 -4.98 -4.49 39.73
N GLN A 47 -3.65 -4.67 39.75
CA GLN A 47 -2.93 -5.49 38.77
C GLN A 47 -1.90 -6.39 39.46
N GLU A 48 -2.13 -7.69 39.41
CA GLU A 48 -1.18 -8.75 39.79
C GLU A 48 -0.15 -9.00 38.65
N PRO A 49 1.09 -9.42 38.95
CA PRO A 49 2.09 -9.76 37.93
C PRO A 49 2.18 -11.28 37.69
N LEU A 50 2.40 -11.69 36.44
CA LEU A 50 2.81 -13.06 36.10
C LEU A 50 4.26 -13.07 35.60
N ALA A 51 5.16 -13.62 36.43
CA ALA A 51 6.38 -14.30 36.02
C ALA A 51 5.96 -15.59 35.25
N GLY A 52 6.61 -16.09 34.20
CA GLY A 52 8.04 -16.25 33.95
C GLY A 52 8.39 -17.73 34.11
N GLN A 53 8.59 -18.47 33.02
CA GLN A 53 9.47 -19.66 32.92
C GLN A 53 9.56 -20.24 31.49
N SER A 54 10.59 -19.81 30.75
CA SER A 54 11.74 -20.59 30.25
C SER A 54 11.67 -22.11 29.95
N ILE A 55 12.36 -22.46 28.84
CA ILE A 55 13.20 -23.68 28.58
C ILE A 55 12.38 -24.94 28.13
N VAL A 56 12.70 -25.74 27.10
CA VAL A 56 13.94 -26.25 26.48
C VAL A 56 13.68 -26.71 25.03
N VAL A 57 14.69 -26.49 24.18
CA VAL A 57 15.19 -27.31 23.04
C VAL A 57 14.79 -28.79 23.01
N PHE A 58 14.52 -29.32 21.79
CA PHE A 58 15.11 -30.58 21.30
C PHE A 58 15.08 -30.63 19.76
N ASP A 59 16.26 -30.51 19.16
CA ASP A 59 16.60 -31.07 17.84
C ASP A 59 16.35 -32.59 17.85
N LEU A 60 15.78 -33.15 16.77
CA LEU A 60 15.96 -34.56 16.46
C LEU A 60 15.91 -34.82 14.94
N ILE A 61 17.11 -34.89 14.34
CA ILE A 61 17.66 -36.06 13.63
C ILE A 61 16.92 -36.57 12.37
N ALA A 62 17.59 -36.29 11.26
CA ALA A 62 18.07 -37.23 10.24
C ALA A 62 17.12 -37.84 9.18
N LEU A 63 17.47 -37.46 7.93
CA LEU A 63 17.81 -38.33 6.79
C LEU A 63 17.06 -39.67 6.69
N ILE A 64 16.11 -39.73 5.75
CA ILE A 64 15.76 -40.97 5.06
C ILE A 64 16.25 -40.85 3.62
N ASN A 65 17.47 -41.34 3.40
CA ASN A 65 17.94 -41.81 2.11
C ASN A 65 17.22 -43.13 1.80
N MET A 66 16.45 -43.21 0.71
CA MET A 66 16.07 -44.51 0.15
C MET A 66 16.40 -44.59 -1.34
N LYS A 67 17.15 -45.66 -1.61
CA LYS A 67 17.89 -46.00 -2.83
C LYS A 67 16.95 -46.23 -4.02
N PHE A 68 17.31 -45.66 -5.16
CA PHE A 68 16.78 -46.06 -6.46
C PHE A 68 17.29 -47.45 -6.81
N SER A 69 16.37 -48.40 -7.03
CA SER A 69 16.68 -49.70 -7.59
C SER A 69 15.97 -49.83 -8.93
N LEU A 70 16.76 -49.90 -10.01
CA LEU A 70 16.31 -50.17 -11.37
C LEU A 70 16.11 -51.68 -11.53
N THR A 71 14.88 -52.11 -11.79
CA THR A 71 14.60 -53.43 -12.36
C THR A 71 13.72 -53.26 -13.59
N ALA A 72 14.32 -53.53 -14.76
CA ALA A 72 13.63 -53.69 -16.02
C ALA A 72 13.03 -55.10 -16.07
N ALA A 73 11.73 -55.21 -16.36
CA ALA A 73 11.12 -56.42 -16.87
C ALA A 73 10.03 -56.04 -17.87
N LEU A 74 10.20 -56.57 -19.09
CA LEU A 74 9.40 -56.33 -20.27
C LEU A 74 8.23 -57.34 -20.35
N LEU A 75 7.15 -56.91 -21.01
CA LEU A 75 6.15 -57.70 -21.77
C LEU A 75 4.87 -58.21 -21.06
N ALA A 76 3.74 -57.55 -21.34
CA ALA A 76 2.52 -58.16 -21.90
C ALA A 76 1.52 -57.09 -22.40
N LEU A 77 1.17 -57.15 -23.69
CA LEU A 77 0.07 -56.38 -24.28
C LEU A 77 -1.29 -56.95 -23.85
N VAL A 78 -2.18 -56.10 -23.35
CA VAL A 78 -3.64 -56.20 -23.56
C VAL A 78 -4.19 -54.79 -23.77
N PRO A 79 -4.82 -54.48 -24.93
CA PRO A 79 -5.42 -53.18 -25.17
C PRO A 79 -6.83 -53.15 -24.56
N ALA A 80 -6.96 -52.66 -23.33
CA ALA A 80 -8.24 -52.17 -22.84
C ALA A 80 -8.28 -50.66 -23.05
N ALA A 81 -8.71 -50.25 -24.23
CA ALA A 81 -9.08 -48.87 -24.53
C ALA A 81 -10.34 -48.51 -23.72
N PHE A 82 -10.17 -48.23 -22.42
CA PHE A 82 -11.08 -47.35 -21.73
C PHE A 82 -10.80 -45.95 -22.28
N ALA A 83 -11.52 -45.59 -23.33
CA ALA A 83 -11.75 -44.20 -23.68
C ALA A 83 -12.53 -43.56 -22.52
N PHE A 84 -11.84 -43.20 -21.44
CA PHE A 84 -12.28 -42.08 -20.64
C PHE A 84 -12.19 -40.87 -21.58
N PRO A 85 -13.30 -40.19 -21.90
CA PRO A 85 -13.18 -38.88 -22.51
C PRO A 85 -12.37 -38.06 -21.51
N ALA A 86 -11.15 -37.72 -21.89
CA ALA A 86 -10.31 -36.83 -21.11
C ALA A 86 -11.08 -35.52 -21.00
N THR A 87 -11.67 -35.27 -19.84
CA THR A 87 -12.26 -33.98 -19.52
C THR A 87 -11.13 -32.98 -19.24
N LEU A 88 -10.27 -32.75 -20.23
CA LEU A 88 -9.37 -31.59 -20.23
C LEU A 88 -10.19 -30.28 -20.16
N GLU A 89 -11.44 -30.31 -20.61
CA GLU A 89 -12.37 -29.18 -20.47
C GLU A 89 -12.81 -28.92 -19.00
N THR A 90 -12.84 -29.91 -18.10
CA THR A 90 -13.25 -29.68 -16.70
C THR A 90 -12.11 -29.26 -15.78
N ALA A 91 -10.85 -29.53 -16.14
CA ALA A 91 -9.70 -29.03 -15.37
C ALA A 91 -9.56 -27.50 -15.50
N ALA A 92 -9.87 -26.95 -16.68
CA ALA A 92 -9.93 -25.50 -16.89
C ALA A 92 -11.15 -24.84 -16.20
N ALA A 93 -12.25 -25.59 -16.04
CA ALA A 93 -13.51 -25.08 -15.47
C ALA A 93 -13.55 -25.03 -13.94
N THR A 94 -12.48 -25.42 -13.23
CA THR A 94 -12.35 -25.27 -11.76
C THR A 94 -11.26 -24.25 -11.38
N LEU A 95 -10.92 -23.34 -12.28
CA LEU A 95 -10.27 -22.09 -11.86
C LEU A 95 -11.36 -21.21 -11.26
N LYS A 96 -11.39 -21.10 -9.93
CA LYS A 96 -12.23 -20.12 -9.23
C LYS A 96 -11.98 -18.75 -9.86
N ARG A 97 -12.96 -18.24 -10.61
CA ARG A 97 -12.88 -16.88 -11.18
C ARG A 97 -12.84 -15.92 -10.00
N LEU A 98 -11.69 -15.31 -9.77
CA LEU A 98 -11.54 -14.30 -8.72
C LEU A 98 -12.53 -13.16 -8.99
N SER A 99 -13.15 -12.67 -7.92
CA SER A 99 -13.91 -11.43 -7.94
C SER A 99 -13.00 -10.24 -8.28
N LEU A 100 -13.57 -9.13 -8.76
CA LEU A 100 -12.79 -7.92 -9.03
C LEU A 100 -12.04 -7.40 -7.79
N THR A 101 -12.65 -7.56 -6.62
CA THR A 101 -12.04 -7.26 -5.31
C THR A 101 -10.80 -8.13 -5.07
N GLU A 102 -10.92 -9.46 -5.23
CA GLU A 102 -9.78 -10.39 -5.08
C GLU A 102 -8.66 -10.09 -6.08
N ILE A 103 -9.00 -9.75 -7.34
CA ILE A 103 -8.00 -9.37 -8.37
C ILE A 103 -7.30 -8.07 -7.98
N THR A 104 -8.05 -7.07 -7.49
CA THR A 104 -7.48 -5.78 -7.04
C THR A 104 -6.46 -6.02 -5.93
N ASP A 105 -6.81 -6.84 -4.94
CA ASP A 105 -5.94 -7.13 -3.78
C ASP A 105 -4.71 -7.93 -4.21
N GLN A 106 -4.88 -8.89 -5.11
CA GLN A 106 -3.78 -9.63 -5.71
C GLN A 106 -2.80 -8.68 -6.42
N TYR A 107 -3.30 -7.71 -7.19
CA TYR A 107 -2.48 -6.80 -7.98
C TYR A 107 -1.73 -5.79 -7.12
N LEU A 108 -2.34 -5.35 -6.02
CA LEU A 108 -1.70 -4.44 -5.08
C LEU A 108 -0.64 -5.16 -4.23
N PHE A 109 -0.99 -6.28 -3.61
CA PHE A 109 -0.21 -6.80 -2.48
C PHE A 109 0.52 -8.11 -2.76
N SER A 110 0.21 -8.80 -3.86
CA SER A 110 0.86 -10.08 -4.20
C SER A 110 1.79 -9.96 -5.41
N LEU A 111 1.49 -9.07 -6.36
CA LEU A 111 2.36 -8.86 -7.52
C LEU A 111 3.59 -8.02 -7.16
N THR A 112 4.72 -8.36 -7.76
CA THR A 112 5.85 -7.44 -7.83
C THR A 112 5.49 -6.22 -8.68
N LEU A 113 6.18 -5.09 -8.47
CA LEU A 113 5.91 -3.86 -9.22
C LEU A 113 6.04 -4.04 -10.75
N PRO A 114 7.03 -4.79 -11.29
CA PRO A 114 7.08 -5.08 -12.72
C PRO A 114 5.89 -5.91 -13.23
N GLN A 115 5.42 -6.90 -12.46
CA GLN A 115 4.24 -7.70 -12.83
C GLN A 115 2.96 -6.85 -12.85
N PHE A 116 2.78 -5.97 -11.85
CA PHE A 116 1.71 -4.99 -11.85
C PHE A 116 1.79 -4.07 -13.07
N THR A 117 2.98 -3.57 -13.39
CA THR A 117 3.19 -2.69 -14.55
C THR A 117 2.78 -3.38 -15.85
N ALA A 118 3.10 -4.68 -16.02
CA ALA A 118 2.64 -5.45 -17.17
C ALA A 118 1.11 -5.54 -17.24
N LYS A 119 0.42 -5.78 -16.11
CA LYS A 119 -1.05 -5.80 -16.03
C LYS A 119 -1.66 -4.44 -16.36
N ARG A 120 -1.10 -3.35 -15.83
CA ARG A 120 -1.51 -1.98 -16.15
C ARG A 120 -1.37 -1.66 -17.63
N ASN A 121 -0.23 -1.96 -18.22
CA ASN A 121 0.02 -1.68 -19.64
C ASN A 121 -0.93 -2.46 -20.55
N ALA A 122 -1.31 -3.68 -20.15
CA ALA A 122 -2.32 -4.48 -20.84
C ALA A 122 -3.77 -4.07 -20.52
N ARG A 123 -3.99 -3.25 -19.48
CA ARG A 123 -5.31 -2.96 -18.88
C ARG A 123 -6.11 -4.24 -18.65
N ASP A 124 -5.47 -5.25 -18.06
CA ASP A 124 -6.04 -6.59 -17.87
C ASP A 124 -6.28 -6.89 -16.39
N PRO A 125 -7.53 -7.11 -15.94
CA PRO A 125 -8.77 -7.06 -16.73
C PRO A 125 -9.22 -5.62 -16.99
N SER A 126 -9.88 -5.40 -18.12
CA SER A 126 -10.35 -4.07 -18.54
C SER A 126 -11.50 -3.51 -17.70
N THR A 127 -12.08 -4.35 -16.84
CA THR A 127 -13.18 -4.01 -15.93
C THR A 127 -12.71 -3.30 -14.64
N LEU A 128 -11.40 -3.25 -14.39
CA LEU A 128 -10.84 -2.45 -13.28
C LEU A 128 -10.53 -1.03 -13.75
N ILE A 129 -10.44 -0.11 -12.80
CA ILE A 129 -10.11 1.28 -13.08
C ILE A 129 -8.58 1.40 -13.20
N TRP A 130 -8.12 1.78 -14.38
CA TRP A 130 -6.69 1.89 -14.71
C TRP A 130 -6.21 3.33 -14.89
N ASP A 131 -7.12 4.31 -14.82
CA ASP A 131 -6.80 5.73 -14.93
C ASP A 131 -5.86 6.17 -13.81
N SER A 132 -4.91 7.02 -14.15
CA SER A 132 -3.85 7.45 -13.24
C SER A 132 -3.21 8.71 -13.81
N ASP A 133 -3.10 9.73 -12.96
CA ASP A 133 -2.36 10.97 -13.20
C ASP A 133 -0.88 10.83 -12.77
N GLY A 134 -0.48 9.65 -12.32
CA GLY A 134 0.87 9.35 -11.91
C GLY A 134 1.24 10.15 -10.67
N CYS A 135 2.41 10.79 -10.66
CA CYS A 135 2.86 11.56 -9.50
C CYS A 135 2.49 13.05 -9.61
N THR A 136 1.51 13.43 -10.45
CA THR A 136 1.20 14.85 -10.73
C THR A 136 0.79 15.62 -9.48
N SER A 137 0.00 14.98 -8.62
CA SER A 137 -0.44 15.56 -7.34
C SER A 137 0.56 15.31 -6.21
N SER A 138 1.77 14.80 -6.46
CA SER A 138 2.77 14.47 -5.43
C SER A 138 3.74 15.64 -5.16
N PRO A 139 4.50 15.60 -4.04
CA PRO A 139 5.61 16.54 -3.84
C PRO A 139 6.59 16.54 -5.02
N ASP A 140 7.27 17.67 -5.25
CA ASP A 140 8.19 17.80 -6.37
C ASP A 140 9.32 16.73 -6.35
N ASN A 141 9.65 16.22 -7.54
CA ASN A 141 10.76 15.28 -7.76
C ASN A 141 11.74 15.88 -8.78
N PRO A 142 12.50 16.91 -8.38
CA PRO A 142 13.36 17.66 -9.28
C PRO A 142 14.56 16.85 -9.80
N PHE A 143 14.91 15.76 -9.10
CA PHE A 143 16.01 14.87 -9.45
C PHE A 143 15.59 13.72 -10.36
N GLY A 144 14.31 13.65 -10.75
CA GLY A 144 13.83 12.66 -11.71
C GLY A 144 13.91 11.22 -11.22
N PHE A 145 13.76 10.98 -9.91
CA PHE A 145 13.73 9.61 -9.37
C PHE A 145 12.56 8.82 -9.98
N PRO A 146 12.69 7.51 -10.26
CA PRO A 146 11.75 6.76 -11.10
C PRO A 146 10.48 6.31 -10.36
N PHE A 147 9.73 7.26 -9.77
CA PHE A 147 8.57 6.98 -8.92
C PHE A 147 7.26 6.71 -9.68
N THR A 148 7.19 7.03 -10.97
CA THR A 148 5.96 6.90 -11.76
C THR A 148 5.28 5.52 -11.66
N PRO A 149 5.99 4.38 -11.73
CA PRO A 149 5.32 3.08 -11.60
C PRO A 149 4.74 2.83 -10.19
N ALA A 150 5.35 3.39 -9.14
CA ALA A 150 4.81 3.33 -7.79
C ALA A 150 3.50 4.14 -7.68
N CYS A 151 3.50 5.37 -8.19
CA CYS A 151 2.31 6.23 -8.23
C CYS A 151 1.16 5.56 -9.00
N HIS A 152 1.46 4.95 -10.16
CA HIS A 152 0.47 4.18 -10.91
C HIS A 152 -0.22 3.07 -10.10
N ARG A 153 0.53 2.38 -9.23
CA ARG A 153 -0.04 1.30 -8.39
C ARG A 153 -0.84 1.86 -7.21
N HIS A 154 -0.40 2.99 -6.67
CA HIS A 154 -1.12 3.72 -5.63
C HIS A 154 -2.48 4.22 -6.14
N ASP A 155 -2.50 4.89 -7.30
CA ASP A 155 -3.73 5.38 -7.95
C ASP A 155 -4.72 4.24 -8.23
N PHE A 156 -4.21 3.12 -8.76
CA PHE A 156 -5.01 1.92 -8.98
C PHE A 156 -5.67 1.45 -7.69
N GLY A 157 -4.95 1.45 -6.58
CA GLY A 157 -5.49 1.10 -5.27
C GLY A 157 -6.59 2.06 -4.82
N TYR A 158 -6.32 3.36 -4.83
CA TYR A 158 -7.28 4.39 -4.42
C TYR A 158 -8.57 4.31 -5.23
N ARG A 159 -8.47 4.35 -6.56
CA ARG A 159 -9.64 4.40 -7.45
C ARG A 159 -10.48 3.14 -7.35
N ASN A 160 -9.86 1.95 -7.37
CA ASN A 160 -10.62 0.70 -7.29
C ASN A 160 -11.23 0.49 -5.90
N TYR A 161 -10.54 0.83 -4.80
CA TYR A 161 -11.12 0.70 -3.47
C TYR A 161 -12.28 1.68 -3.22
N LYS A 162 -12.19 2.91 -3.74
CA LYS A 162 -13.31 3.87 -3.72
C LYS A 162 -14.50 3.32 -4.50
N ASN A 163 -14.30 2.90 -5.76
CA ASN A 163 -15.36 2.32 -6.60
C ASN A 163 -15.95 1.02 -6.04
N GLN A 164 -15.18 0.28 -5.25
CA GLN A 164 -15.61 -0.95 -4.58
C GLN A 164 -16.21 -0.69 -3.18
N ASN A 165 -16.46 0.57 -2.81
CA ASN A 165 -17.06 0.99 -1.54
C ASN A 165 -16.35 0.44 -0.29
N ARG A 166 -15.01 0.34 -0.35
CA ARG A 166 -14.18 -0.22 0.73
C ARG A 166 -12.94 0.61 1.04
N PHE A 167 -12.98 1.89 0.71
CA PHE A 167 -11.91 2.86 0.99
C PHE A 167 -11.97 3.37 2.44
N THR A 168 -11.68 2.48 3.39
CA THR A 168 -11.59 2.79 4.83
C THR A 168 -10.18 3.24 5.22
N ASP A 169 -10.01 3.85 6.41
CA ASP A 169 -8.69 4.23 6.92
C ASP A 169 -7.68 3.08 6.95
N ALA A 170 -8.12 1.91 7.39
CA ALA A 170 -7.27 0.73 7.47
C ALA A 170 -6.83 0.24 6.07
N ASN A 171 -7.73 0.29 5.09
CA ASN A 171 -7.41 -0.12 3.72
C ASN A 171 -6.55 0.93 3.01
N LYS A 172 -6.83 2.21 3.23
CA LYS A 172 -5.99 3.31 2.78
C LYS A 172 -4.57 3.18 3.31
N LEU A 173 -4.40 2.92 4.61
CA LEU A 173 -3.08 2.69 5.21
C LEU A 173 -2.34 1.53 4.53
N LYS A 174 -2.99 0.41 4.25
CA LYS A 174 -2.38 -0.72 3.51
C LYS A 174 -1.90 -0.30 2.11
N ILE A 175 -2.67 0.52 1.41
CA ILE A 175 -2.31 1.03 0.08
C ILE A 175 -1.11 1.98 0.18
N ASP A 176 -1.13 2.91 1.14
CA ASP A 176 -0.03 3.85 1.39
C ASP A 176 1.26 3.12 1.78
N ASP A 177 1.19 2.10 2.63
CA ASP A 177 2.32 1.25 3.02
C ASP A 177 2.91 0.50 1.82
N ASN A 178 2.04 0.00 0.93
CA ASN A 178 2.47 -0.66 -0.29
C ASN A 178 3.16 0.31 -1.26
N PHE A 179 2.65 1.54 -1.35
CA PHE A 179 3.28 2.61 -2.12
C PHE A 179 4.67 2.94 -1.60
N LYS A 180 4.87 3.05 -0.28
CA LYS A 180 6.20 3.23 0.30
C LYS A 180 7.16 2.11 -0.12
N LYS A 181 6.72 0.85 -0.09
CA LYS A 181 7.53 -0.30 -0.52
C LYS A 181 7.93 -0.18 -2.00
N ASP A 182 7.05 0.29 -2.85
CA ASP A 182 7.35 0.50 -4.27
C ASP A 182 8.31 1.65 -4.52
N LEU A 183 8.13 2.78 -3.84
CA LEU A 183 9.07 3.89 -3.93
C LEU A 183 10.48 3.45 -3.52
N TYR A 184 10.59 2.68 -2.43
CA TYR A 184 11.86 2.11 -1.98
C TYR A 184 12.42 1.09 -2.97
N TYR A 185 11.57 0.29 -3.61
CA TYR A 185 11.99 -0.61 -4.68
C TYR A 185 12.58 0.17 -5.86
N GLN A 186 11.96 1.28 -6.24
CA GLN A 186 12.43 2.15 -7.33
C GLN A 186 13.75 2.85 -7.03
N CYS A 187 14.09 3.04 -5.76
CA CYS A 187 15.38 3.63 -5.37
C CYS A 187 16.58 2.68 -5.53
N LYS A 188 16.37 1.37 -5.70
CA LYS A 188 17.48 0.41 -5.81
C LYS A 188 18.31 0.70 -7.05
N GLY A 189 19.61 0.93 -6.87
CA GLY A 189 20.54 1.16 -7.99
C GLY A 189 20.51 2.58 -8.55
N VAL A 190 19.77 3.50 -7.92
CA VAL A 190 19.86 4.94 -8.20
C VAL A 190 21.14 5.50 -7.59
N THR A 191 21.88 6.35 -8.30
CA THR A 191 23.15 6.92 -7.83
C THR A 191 23.05 7.57 -6.45
N ALA A 192 22.03 8.40 -6.22
CA ALA A 192 21.74 9.04 -4.94
C ALA A 192 20.66 8.27 -4.15
N GLU A 193 20.85 6.95 -3.96
CA GLU A 193 19.86 6.05 -3.35
C GLU A 193 19.33 6.57 -2.00
N THR A 194 20.20 7.10 -1.13
CA THR A 194 19.81 7.67 0.17
C THR A 194 18.85 8.85 0.01
N VAL A 195 19.12 9.75 -0.94
CA VAL A 195 18.25 10.90 -1.21
C VAL A 195 16.94 10.45 -1.85
N CYS A 196 17.00 9.46 -2.75
CA CYS A 196 15.79 8.85 -3.33
C CYS A 196 14.88 8.29 -2.23
N LYS A 197 15.43 7.51 -1.28
CA LYS A 197 14.65 6.96 -0.16
C LYS A 197 14.11 8.05 0.76
N ALA A 198 14.85 9.13 0.96
CA ALA A 198 14.35 10.28 1.72
C ALA A 198 13.17 10.96 1.01
N LEU A 199 13.22 11.12 -0.32
CA LEU A 199 12.06 11.61 -1.07
C LEU A 199 10.88 10.63 -1.02
N ALA A 200 11.16 9.32 -1.05
CA ALA A 200 10.14 8.30 -0.89
C ALA A 200 9.41 8.41 0.47
N ASP A 201 10.13 8.72 1.54
CA ASP A 201 9.56 9.02 2.85
C ASP A 201 8.66 10.27 2.83
N VAL A 202 9.07 11.33 2.12
CA VAL A 202 8.25 12.55 1.92
C VAL A 202 6.96 12.23 1.17
N TYR A 203 7.05 11.45 0.09
CA TYR A 203 5.88 11.01 -0.70
C TYR A 203 4.90 10.19 0.15
N TYR A 204 5.42 9.24 0.93
CA TYR A 204 4.61 8.46 1.84
C TYR A 204 3.92 9.34 2.89
N ALA A 205 4.66 10.22 3.57
CA ALA A 205 4.08 11.12 4.56
C ALA A 205 3.01 12.05 3.95
N ALA A 206 3.23 12.53 2.72
CA ALA A 206 2.25 13.35 2.01
C ALA A 206 0.94 12.61 1.75
N VAL A 207 0.97 11.36 1.26
CA VAL A 207 -0.27 10.59 1.03
C VAL A 207 -0.97 10.21 2.34
N ARG A 208 -0.23 10.04 3.44
CA ARG A 208 -0.81 9.82 4.77
C ARG A 208 -1.58 11.06 5.24
N ALA A 209 -0.94 12.23 5.19
CA ALA A 209 -1.50 13.49 5.65
C ALA A 209 -2.65 13.99 4.74
N PHE A 210 -2.45 14.00 3.42
CA PHE A 210 -3.30 14.74 2.48
C PHE A 210 -4.03 13.86 1.46
N GLY A 211 -3.54 12.66 1.17
CA GLY A 211 -4.18 11.79 0.17
C GLY A 211 -5.54 11.30 0.68
N GLY A 212 -6.61 11.47 -0.11
CA GLY A 212 -7.95 10.90 0.06
C GLY A 212 -8.61 11.07 1.44
N ARG A 213 -9.73 11.77 1.50
CA ARG A 213 -10.56 11.82 2.73
C ARG A 213 -11.22 10.46 2.97
N THR A 214 -11.20 10.03 4.22
CA THR A 214 -11.99 8.93 4.77
C THR A 214 -12.95 9.52 5.79
N GLN A 215 -14.02 8.82 6.12
CA GLN A 215 -15.06 9.36 7.01
C GLN A 215 -14.62 9.52 8.48
N SER A 216 -13.45 9.00 8.87
CA SER A 216 -13.06 8.81 10.27
C SER A 216 -11.84 9.61 10.74
N LYS A 217 -11.18 10.39 9.88
CA LYS A 217 -9.99 11.18 10.28
C LYS A 217 -10.35 12.29 11.26
N LYS A 218 -9.78 12.25 12.48
CA LYS A 218 -9.87 13.33 13.46
C LYS A 218 -8.85 14.44 13.13
N ARG A 219 -9.16 15.67 13.54
CA ARG A 219 -8.28 16.84 13.35
C ARG A 219 -6.92 16.67 14.01
N GLU A 220 -6.88 16.13 15.24
CA GLU A 220 -5.63 15.89 15.97
C GLU A 220 -4.71 14.90 15.23
N ASP A 221 -5.28 13.78 14.77
CA ASP A 221 -4.56 12.80 13.94
C ASP A 221 -3.99 13.45 12.66
N GLN A 222 -4.69 14.45 12.10
CA GLN A 222 -4.24 15.17 10.91
C GLN A 222 -3.05 16.10 11.20
N GLU A 223 -3.06 16.82 12.32
CA GLU A 223 -1.95 17.69 12.73
C GLU A 223 -0.66 16.88 12.97
N ASP A 224 -0.78 15.69 13.56
CA ASP A 224 0.34 14.77 13.77
C ASP A 224 0.94 14.26 12.45
N LEU A 225 0.10 13.92 11.48
CA LEU A 225 0.55 13.49 10.16
C LEU A 225 1.22 14.62 9.36
N ILE A 226 0.74 15.86 9.52
CA ILE A 226 1.37 17.04 8.91
C ILE A 226 2.76 17.27 9.52
N ARG A 227 2.89 17.15 10.85
CA ARG A 227 4.18 17.25 11.53
C ARG A 227 5.18 16.19 11.05
N GLU A 228 4.73 14.95 10.87
CA GLU A 228 5.56 13.89 10.28
C GLU A 228 6.02 14.25 8.87
N TYR A 229 5.12 14.77 8.03
CA TYR A 229 5.48 15.22 6.68
C TYR A 229 6.56 16.32 6.70
N GLU A 230 6.41 17.34 7.55
CA GLU A 230 7.39 18.43 7.66
C GLU A 230 8.76 17.93 8.13
N GLU A 231 8.79 16.98 9.06
CA GLU A 231 10.01 16.33 9.51
C GLU A 231 10.70 15.58 8.36
N LYS A 232 9.96 14.77 7.59
CA LYS A 232 10.50 14.05 6.43
C LYS A 232 11.02 15.01 5.36
N LEU A 233 10.32 16.11 5.12
CA LEU A 233 10.75 17.13 4.16
C LEU A 233 12.06 17.79 4.62
N ALA A 234 12.19 18.11 5.91
CA ALA A 234 13.41 18.67 6.47
C ALA A 234 14.61 17.71 6.33
N ILE A 235 14.39 16.41 6.60
CA ILE A 235 15.41 15.36 6.42
C ILE A 235 15.83 15.24 4.95
N TYR A 236 14.86 15.20 4.03
CA TYR A 236 15.14 15.16 2.59
C TYR A 236 15.98 16.36 2.14
N ASN A 237 15.58 17.58 2.52
CA ASN A 237 16.30 18.80 2.16
C ASN A 237 17.75 18.80 2.68
N LYS A 238 17.96 18.30 3.90
CA LYS A 238 19.31 18.13 4.47
C LYS A 238 20.15 17.15 3.64
N LEU A 239 19.59 15.99 3.31
CA LEU A 239 20.30 14.96 2.54
C LEU A 239 20.60 15.39 1.10
N VAL A 240 19.72 16.19 0.49
CA VAL A 240 19.97 16.82 -0.81
C VAL A 240 21.19 17.73 -0.74
N ALA A 241 21.27 18.61 0.27
CA ALA A 241 22.40 19.52 0.43
C ALA A 241 23.72 18.75 0.59
N GLU A 242 23.74 17.74 1.46
CA GLU A 242 24.92 16.89 1.68
C GLU A 242 25.32 16.13 0.40
N ALA A 243 24.36 15.60 -0.38
CA ALA A 243 24.64 14.93 -1.65
C ALA A 243 25.19 15.89 -2.72
N GLN A 244 24.70 17.15 -2.75
CA GLN A 244 25.21 18.19 -3.65
C GLN A 244 26.63 18.64 -3.28
N GLU A 245 26.98 18.67 -1.99
CA GLU A 245 28.35 18.92 -1.53
C GLU A 245 29.31 17.82 -1.95
N ARG A 246 28.84 16.55 -1.94
CA ARG A 246 29.61 15.40 -2.42
C ARG A 246 29.63 15.25 -3.95
N GLY A 247 28.88 16.07 -4.68
CA GLY A 247 28.76 15.98 -6.14
C GLY A 247 27.95 14.77 -6.64
N GLU A 248 27.13 14.17 -5.78
CA GLU A 248 26.24 13.04 -6.13
C GLU A 248 24.94 13.50 -6.81
N LEU A 249 24.53 14.75 -6.56
CA LEU A 249 23.37 15.38 -7.18
C LEU A 249 23.74 16.75 -7.76
N TRP A 250 23.06 17.13 -8.84
CA TRP A 250 23.18 18.48 -9.37
C TRP A 250 22.51 19.51 -8.45
N ARG A 251 22.97 20.76 -8.54
CA ARG A 251 22.35 21.87 -7.83
C ARG A 251 21.13 22.35 -8.60
N LEU A 252 20.05 22.60 -7.88
CA LEU A 252 18.87 23.27 -8.40
C LEU A 252 19.19 24.77 -8.33
N ASP A 253 19.34 25.39 -9.49
CA ASP A 253 19.58 26.82 -9.66
C ASP A 253 18.39 27.69 -9.22
#